data_AF-A0A243QH42-F1
#
_entry.id   AF-A0A243QH42-F1
#
_cell.length_a   1.000
_cell.length_b   1.000
_cell.length_c   1.000
_cell.angle_alpha   90.00
_cell.angle_beta   90.00
_cell.angle_gamma   90.00
#
_symmetry.space_group_name_H-M   'P 1'
#
loop_
_entity.id
_entity.type
_entity.pdbx_description
1 polymer ?
#
loop_
_entity_poly.entity_id
_entity_poly.type
_entity_poly.pdbx_seq_one_letter_code
_entity_poly.pdbx_strand_id
1 'polypeptide(L)' 'MHPDQPPTTTLWRPTGPKELDLVRELDWRAWPPRLPEQPIFYPVLNEVDEFNAHIVGRIELVHEFH' A
#
# COMPACT_ATOMS: atom_id res chain seq x y z
N MET A 1 21.27 10.73 -6.72
CA MET A 1 20.26 11.26 -5.79
C MET A 1 19.86 12.64 -6.29
N HIS A 2 18.57 12.87 -6.56
CA HIS A 2 18.06 14.20 -6.89
C HIS A 2 17.84 14.99 -5.59
N PRO A 3 18.40 16.20 -5.44
CA PRO A 3 18.32 16.96 -4.19
C PRO A 3 16.92 17.50 -3.86
N ASP A 4 15.96 17.42 -4.80
CA ASP A 4 14.63 18.04 -4.69
C ASP A 4 13.50 17.05 -4.35
N GLN A 5 13.81 15.82 -3.93
CA GLN A 5 12.79 14.86 -3.49
C GLN A 5 12.87 14.66 -1.99
N PRO A 6 11.75 14.78 -1.24
CA PRO A 6 11.73 14.43 0.17
C PRO A 6 12.17 12.98 0.35
N PRO A 7 12.80 12.63 1.48
CA PRO A 7 13.26 11.27 1.73
C PRO A 7 12.08 10.30 1.71
N THR A 8 12.17 9.27 0.87
CA THR A 8 11.17 8.19 0.83
C THR A 8 11.28 7.32 2.07
N THR A 9 10.16 7.08 2.75
CA THR A 9 10.06 6.09 3.83
C THR A 9 9.53 4.77 3.27
N THR A 10 10.30 3.69 3.36
CA THR A 10 9.85 2.35 2.93
C THR A 10 9.05 1.67 4.05
N LEU A 11 7.85 1.21 3.74
CA LEU A 11 6.99 0.46 4.66
C LEU A 11 6.75 -0.96 4.12
N TRP A 12 6.77 -1.95 5.02
CA TRP A 12 6.55 -3.35 4.67
C TRP A 12 5.13 -3.77 5.05
N ARG A 13 4.36 -4.23 4.07
CA ARG A 13 3.00 -4.77 4.27
C ARG A 13 2.90 -6.17 3.66
N PRO A 14 2.68 -7.23 4.47
CA PRO A 14 2.35 -8.55 3.94
C PRO A 14 1.08 -8.43 3.10
N THR A 15 1.17 -8.76 1.81
CA THR A 15 0.11 -8.54 0.84
C THR A 15 -0.05 -9.79 -0.02
N GLY A 16 -1.25 -10.37 -0.04
CA GLY A 16 -1.56 -11.54 -0.84
C GLY A 16 -1.93 -11.21 -2.30
N PRO A 17 -2.03 -12.21 -3.20
CA PRO A 17 -2.36 -11.99 -4.61
C PRO A 17 -3.63 -11.19 -4.86
N LYS A 18 -4.71 -11.50 -4.12
CA LYS A 18 -6.00 -10.79 -4.24
C LYS A 18 -5.89 -9.30 -3.87
N GLU A 19 -5.05 -8.97 -2.90
CA GLU A 19 -4.85 -7.58 -2.45
C GLU A 19 -3.97 -6.82 -3.45
N LEU A 20 -2.96 -7.49 -4.03
CA LEU A 20 -2.16 -6.92 -5.12
C LEU A 20 -3.01 -6.59 -6.34
N ASP A 21 -4.02 -7.40 -6.66
CA ASP A 21 -4.95 -7.11 -7.75
C ASP A 21 -5.73 -5.82 -7.48
N LEU A 22 -6.23 -5.61 -6.26
CA LEU A 22 -6.91 -4.38 -5.86
C LEU A 22 -5.99 -3.15 -5.92
N VAL A 23 -4.73 -3.28 -5.51
CA VAL A 23 -3.74 -2.19 -5.61
C VAL A 23 -3.46 -1.86 -7.08
N ARG A 24 -3.41 -2.89 -7.95
CA ARG A 24 -3.22 -2.71 -9.40
C ARG A 24 -4.40 -1.98 -10.04
N GLU A 25 -5.63 -2.27 -9.61
CA GLU A 25 -6.84 -1.54 -10.05
C GLU A 25 -6.80 -0.06 -9.66
N LEU A 26 -6.06 0.29 -8.60
CA LEU A 26 -5.84 1.66 -8.13
C LEU A 26 -4.58 2.33 -8.75
N ASP A 27 -4.09 1.83 -9.90
CA ASP A 27 -2.85 2.28 -10.57
C ASP A 27 -1.62 2.31 -9.64
N TRP A 28 -1.59 1.45 -8.61
CA TRP A 28 -0.53 1.45 -7.59
C TRP A 28 -0.42 2.75 -6.80
N ARG A 29 -1.47 3.58 -6.73
CA ARG A 29 -1.40 4.89 -6.06
C ARG A 29 -2.09 4.92 -4.70
N ALA A 30 -2.75 3.84 -4.33
CA ALA A 30 -3.50 3.76 -3.09
C ALA A 30 -3.59 2.30 -2.63
N TRP A 31 -3.73 2.14 -1.31
CA TRP A 31 -4.24 0.89 -0.76
C TRP A 31 -5.77 0.88 -0.81
N PRO A 32 -6.40 -0.25 -1.15
CA PRO A 32 -7.85 -0.35 -1.15
C PRO A 32 -8.40 -0.21 0.27
N PRO A 33 -9.65 0.26 0.42
CA PRO A 33 -10.34 0.26 1.70
C PRO A 33 -10.52 -1.17 2.22
N ARG A 34 -10.70 -1.31 3.54
CA ARG A 34 -10.99 -2.60 4.16
C ARG A 34 -12.25 -3.21 3.57
N LEU A 35 -12.16 -4.45 3.10
CA LEU A 35 -13.34 -5.21 2.68
C LEU A 35 -14.00 -5.90 3.90
N PRO A 36 -15.34 -6.01 3.96
CA PRO A 36 -16.05 -6.66 5.06
C PRO A 36 -15.60 -8.09 5.32
N GLU A 37 -15.20 -8.82 4.28
CA GLU A 37 -14.71 -10.21 4.33
C GLU A 37 -13.26 -10.35 4.82
N GLN A 38 -12.49 -9.26 4.97
CA GLN A 38 -11.09 -9.36 5.39
C GLN A 38 -10.99 -9.72 6.89
N PRO A 39 -10.14 -10.71 7.26
CA PRO A 39 -9.95 -11.09 8.65
C PRO A 39 -9.41 -9.90 9.47
N ILE A 40 -9.98 -9.70 10.67
CA ILE A 40 -9.68 -8.59 11.59
C ILE A 40 -8.19 -8.54 12.01
N PHE A 41 -7.43 -9.64 11.82
CA PHE A 41 -6.07 -9.78 12.32
C PHE A 41 -4.96 -9.26 11.37
N TYR A 42 -5.30 -8.82 10.15
CA TYR A 42 -4.33 -8.13 9.30
C TYR A 42 -4.21 -6.67 9.76
N PRO A 43 -3.02 -6.03 9.65
CA PRO A 43 -2.89 -4.61 9.93
C PRO A 43 -3.65 -3.84 8.85
N VAL A 44 -4.94 -3.64 9.10
CA VAL A 44 -5.73 -2.65 8.43
C VAL A 44 -5.44 -1.34 9.14
N LEU A 45 -5.01 -0.35 8.38
CA LEU A 45 -4.95 1.02 8.87
C LEU A 45 -6.39 1.46 9.18
N ASN A 46 -6.64 1.86 10.43
CA ASN A 46 -7.94 2.42 10.82
C ASN A 46 -8.30 3.65 9.95
N GLU A 47 -7.28 4.35 9.44
CA GLU A 47 -7.38 5.57 8.66
C GLU A 47 -6.65 5.41 7.30
N VAL A 48 -7.16 4.51 6.44
CA VAL A 48 -6.59 4.26 5.10
C VAL A 48 -6.57 5.51 4.21
N ASP A 49 -7.57 6.38 4.35
CA ASP A 49 -7.69 7.60 3.55
C ASP A 49 -6.60 8.61 3.90
N GLU A 50 -6.33 8.80 5.19
CA GLU A 50 -5.24 9.67 5.65
C GLU A 50 -3.88 9.11 5.21
N PHE A 51 -3.70 7.79 5.29
CA PHE A 51 -2.47 7.17 4.79
C PHE A 51 -2.29 7.40 3.28
N ASN A 52 -3.34 7.15 2.49
CA ASN A 52 -3.30 7.33 1.04
C ASN A 52 -3.02 8.78 0.65
N ALA A 53 -3.47 9.77 1.44
CA ALA A 53 -3.16 11.18 1.21
C ALA A 53 -1.66 11.51 1.29
N HIS A 54 -0.87 10.69 2.00
CA HIS A 54 0.58 10.84 2.11
C HIS A 54 1.37 10.04 1.06
N ILE A 55 0.71 9.20 0.26
CA ILE A 55 1.37 8.46 -0.82
C ILE A 55 1.65 9.44 -1.97
N VAL A 56 2.93 9.57 -2.31
CA VAL A 56 3.38 10.33 -3.47
C VAL A 56 4.01 9.36 -4.46
N GLY A 57 3.49 9.34 -5.70
CA GLY A 57 3.95 8.42 -6.74
C GLY A 57 3.27 7.05 -6.69
N ARG A 58 3.99 6.00 -7.09
CA ARG A 58 3.48 4.62 -7.14
C ARG A 58 4.07 3.78 -6.00
N ILE A 59 3.25 2.89 -5.46
CA ILE A 59 3.64 1.79 -4.59
C ILE A 59 4.44 0.79 -5.43
N GLU A 60 5.59 0.37 -4.92
CA GLU A 60 6.47 -0.59 -5.58
C GLU A 60 6.51 -1.90 -4.80
N LEU A 61 6.48 -3.03 -5.51
CA LEU A 61 6.71 -4.34 -4.93
C LEU A 61 8.22 -4.55 -4.78
N VAL A 62 8.67 -4.57 -3.53
CA VAL A 62 10.10 -4.66 -3.20
C VAL A 62 10.59 -6.08 -2.95
N HIS A 63 9.69 -7.01 -2.61
CA HIS A 63 10.03 -8.41 -2.34
C HIS A 63 8.83 -9.36 -2.48
N GLU A 64 9.08 -10.57 -2.99
CA GLU A 64 8.11 -11.68 -3.06
C GLU A 64 8.67 -12.88 -2.28
N PHE A 65 7.82 -13.54 -1.49
CA PHE A 65 8.16 -14.77 -0.78
C PHE A 65 7.43 -15.94 -1.45
N HIS A 66 8.11 -17.07 -1.64
CA HIS A 66 7.58 -18.31 -2.21
C HIS A 66 7.54 -19.43 -1.16
#